data_AF-A0A068RQ83-F1
#
_entry.id   AF-A0A068RQ83-F1
#
_cell.length_a   1.000
_cell.length_b   1.000
_cell.length_c   1.000
_cell.angle_alpha   90.00
_cell.angle_beta   90.00
_cell.angle_gamma   90.00
#
_symmetry.space_group_name_H-M   'P 1'
#
loop_
_entity.id
_entity.type
_entity.pdbx_description
1 polymer ?
#
loop_
_entity_poly.entity_id
_entity_poly.type
_entity_poly.pdbx_seq_one_letter_code
_entity_poly.pdbx_strand_id
1 'polypeptide(L)'
;MSTSIPLEVIDCILDHVDNASLVQLCGTTRNFRTAALPRLIRQFLSGIHIRLWIEQHGLIGHRPLDFVWEAISDVNNRLVFIPSKRSQETMCSFSTYDKDTCSPSPSPMIDGLTMVLPDTKTMKRKIESTAYQKDDRISIALMTNEYTKKEYHATAKHPSWSLHYTTWIDPNDNKQVLCPQSFECDWSLPLNMSLNASQHTLALGTPIHNNVYINSWTDSLLLFPSKLLTARRFQSQELGPLLHRYSYSGPTAAYAYKCVDVTNIKRVFILGPSHHVYLESCALSQCDSYETPLGDLVLDKEVIQELAGTGHFSQMSKSVDEDEHSIEMHLPYTAKIFEGKLDQIKIVPIMVGSINERKERLYGELLAKYLVDPQTLFIVSSDFCHWGLRFSYTEYRPEPRAPLISLRSLRNASTASDMPIYKSISDLDHEGMEKIETLDHAAFCQYLRDTNNTICGRHPIGVLMSALETIDKERRIRFIKYAQSNECQDVRDSSVSYASAYTYIAL
;
A
#
# COMPACT_ATOMS: atom_id res chain seq x y z
N MET A 1 -0.51 53.58 4.51
CA MET A 1 0.19 53.11 3.30
C MET A 1 0.05 51.60 3.24
N SER A 2 -0.30 51.01 2.10
CA SER A 2 -0.41 49.55 1.97
C SER A 2 0.97 48.95 1.68
N THR A 3 1.73 48.61 2.72
CA THR A 3 3.03 47.92 2.58
C THR A 3 2.81 46.44 2.30
N SER A 4 2.39 46.12 1.07
CA SER A 4 2.47 44.77 0.55
C SER A 4 3.94 44.35 0.48
N ILE A 5 4.32 43.35 1.27
CA ILE A 5 5.66 42.75 1.22
C ILE A 5 5.91 42.26 -0.21
N PRO A 6 7.02 42.64 -0.88
CA PRO A 6 7.30 42.21 -2.24
C PRO A 6 7.35 40.69 -2.36
N LEU A 7 6.94 40.15 -3.51
CA LEU A 7 6.94 38.70 -3.73
C LEU A 7 8.35 38.11 -3.58
N GLU A 8 9.41 38.81 -4.03
CA GLU A 8 10.79 38.33 -3.85
C GLU A 8 11.19 38.20 -2.36
N VAL A 9 10.68 39.11 -1.50
CA VAL A 9 10.93 39.07 -0.06
C VAL A 9 10.12 37.94 0.59
N ILE A 10 8.90 37.70 0.12
CA ILE A 10 8.12 36.54 0.56
C ILE A 10 8.83 35.25 0.13
N ASP A 11 9.18 35.07 -1.14
CA ASP A 11 9.87 33.89 -1.65
C ASP A 11 11.19 33.61 -0.91
N CYS A 12 11.98 34.65 -0.63
CA CYS A 12 13.20 34.53 0.19
C CYS A 12 12.90 34.03 1.63
N ILE A 13 11.83 34.51 2.27
CA ILE A 13 11.36 33.96 3.55
C ILE A 13 10.91 32.50 3.38
N LEU A 14 10.19 32.17 2.30
CA LEU A 14 9.68 30.83 2.01
C LEU A 14 10.77 29.80 1.66
N ASP A 15 12.00 30.24 1.33
CA ASP A 15 13.16 29.38 1.11
C ASP A 15 13.94 29.04 2.41
N HIS A 16 13.79 29.86 3.45
CA HIS A 16 14.60 29.77 4.69
C HIS A 16 13.79 29.43 5.96
N VAL A 17 12.46 29.31 5.85
CA VAL A 17 11.54 29.07 6.97
C VAL A 17 10.94 27.67 6.88
N ASP A 18 10.84 26.96 8.01
CA ASP A 18 10.39 25.57 8.02
C ASP A 18 8.86 25.38 7.99
N ASN A 19 8.40 24.18 7.61
CA ASN A 19 6.98 23.87 7.43
C ASN A 19 6.07 24.32 8.57
N ALA A 20 6.49 24.18 9.83
CA ALA A 20 5.68 24.60 10.98
C ALA A 20 5.49 26.12 11.00
N SER A 21 6.58 26.84 10.80
CA SER A 21 6.61 28.30 10.72
C SER A 21 5.88 28.83 9.46
N LEU A 22 5.96 28.11 8.33
CA LEU A 22 5.22 28.41 7.09
C LEU A 22 3.70 28.27 7.25
N VAL A 23 3.26 27.21 7.93
CA VAL A 23 1.84 26.98 8.26
C VAL A 23 1.33 28.10 9.18
N GLN A 24 2.12 28.49 10.19
CA GLN A 24 1.78 29.62 11.06
C GLN A 24 1.63 30.93 10.26
N LEU A 25 2.56 31.23 9.34
CA LEU A 25 2.48 32.42 8.46
C LEU A 25 1.22 32.43 7.57
N CYS A 26 0.76 31.28 7.06
CA CYS A 26 -0.47 31.17 6.26
C CYS A 26 -1.75 31.47 7.06
N GLY A 27 -1.71 31.29 8.38
CA GLY A 27 -2.76 31.73 9.29
C GLY A 27 -2.86 33.26 9.39
N THR A 28 -1.77 34.02 9.17
CA THR A 28 -1.71 35.46 9.46
C THR A 28 -2.38 36.36 8.42
N THR A 29 -2.09 36.17 7.12
CA THR A 29 -2.53 37.09 6.06
C THR A 29 -2.82 36.38 4.74
N ARG A 30 -3.70 36.98 3.92
CA ARG A 30 -4.01 36.46 2.58
C ARG A 30 -2.79 36.47 1.66
N ASN A 31 -1.93 37.50 1.74
CA ASN A 31 -0.77 37.63 0.85
C ASN A 31 0.28 36.54 1.10
N PHE A 32 0.66 36.29 2.36
CA PHE A 32 1.54 35.16 2.68
C PHE A 32 0.91 33.83 2.26
N ARG A 33 -0.40 33.63 2.48
CA ARG A 33 -1.09 32.42 2.03
C ARG A 33 -1.02 32.25 0.51
N THR A 34 -1.35 33.26 -0.29
CA THR A 34 -1.36 33.14 -1.76
C THR A 34 0.01 32.78 -2.34
N ALA A 35 1.10 33.31 -1.77
CA ALA A 35 2.47 32.97 -2.20
C ALA A 35 2.97 31.63 -1.64
N ALA A 36 2.69 31.32 -0.37
CA ALA A 36 3.18 30.12 0.30
C ALA A 36 2.37 28.86 -0.05
N LEU A 37 1.08 28.98 -0.35
CA LEU A 37 0.17 27.86 -0.52
C LEU A 37 0.60 26.89 -1.65
N PRO A 38 1.04 27.34 -2.84
CA PRO A 38 1.57 26.42 -3.86
C PRO A 38 2.77 25.61 -3.38
N ARG A 39 3.62 26.17 -2.50
CA ARG A 39 4.74 25.45 -1.88
C ARG A 39 4.26 24.48 -0.80
N LEU A 40 3.35 24.91 0.08
CA LEU A 40 2.77 24.09 1.15
C LEU A 40 1.92 22.92 0.65
N ILE A 41 1.20 23.06 -0.47
CA ILE A 41 0.49 21.94 -1.11
C ILE A 41 1.50 20.90 -1.62
N ARG A 42 2.56 21.36 -2.32
CA ARG A 42 3.63 20.50 -2.87
C ARG A 42 4.50 19.81 -1.82
N GLN A 43 4.64 20.40 -0.62
CA GLN A 43 5.57 19.92 0.42
C GLN A 43 4.91 19.34 1.66
N PHE A 44 3.64 19.67 1.97
CA PHE A 44 3.04 19.37 3.27
C PHE A 44 1.58 18.92 3.20
N LEU A 45 0.66 19.78 2.75
CA LEU A 45 -0.79 19.57 2.92
C LEU A 45 -1.29 18.30 2.21
N SER A 46 -0.81 18.04 0.98
CA SER A 46 -1.19 16.85 0.20
C SER A 46 -0.65 15.52 0.75
N GLY A 47 0.17 15.55 1.81
CA GLY A 47 0.62 14.37 2.55
C GLY A 47 -0.10 14.14 3.89
N ILE A 48 -1.03 15.03 4.29
CA ILE A 48 -1.76 14.91 5.55
C ILE A 48 -2.94 13.95 5.40
N HIS A 49 -2.98 12.93 6.25
CA HIS A 49 -4.17 12.08 6.46
C HIS A 49 -4.70 12.28 7.86
N ILE A 50 -6.03 12.28 8.01
CA ILE A 50 -6.70 12.42 9.30
C ILE A 50 -7.61 11.21 9.53
N ARG A 51 -7.53 10.60 10.72
CA ARG A 51 -8.42 9.54 11.16
C ARG A 51 -9.15 9.98 12.43
N LEU A 52 -10.47 9.89 12.42
CA LEU A 52 -11.29 9.91 13.63
C LEU A 52 -11.60 8.48 14.05
N TRP A 53 -11.47 8.19 15.34
CA TRP A 53 -11.91 6.93 15.95
C TRP A 53 -13.27 7.14 16.59
N ILE A 54 -14.21 6.22 16.34
CA ILE A 54 -15.57 6.25 16.88
C ILE A 54 -15.84 4.96 17.65
N GLU A 55 -16.21 5.10 18.92
CA GLU A 55 -16.71 4.01 19.76
C GLU A 55 -18.24 4.08 19.90
N GLN A 56 -18.91 2.94 19.95
CA GLN A 56 -20.27 2.82 20.49
C GLN A 56 -20.31 1.63 21.45
N HIS A 57 -20.96 1.78 22.60
CA HIS A 57 -21.15 0.68 23.55
C HIS A 57 -21.84 -0.52 22.87
N GLY A 58 -21.30 -1.73 23.07
CA GLY A 58 -21.79 -2.95 22.41
C GLY A 58 -21.21 -3.24 21.03
N LEU A 59 -20.38 -2.36 20.45
CA LEU A 59 -19.59 -2.68 19.24
C LEU A 59 -18.19 -3.21 19.61
N ILE A 60 -17.75 -4.25 18.90
CA ILE A 60 -16.38 -4.80 19.05
C ILE A 60 -15.41 -3.92 18.27
N GLY A 61 -14.81 -2.94 18.96
CA GLY A 61 -13.74 -2.07 18.44
C GLY A 61 -14.22 -0.78 17.76
N HIS A 62 -13.30 0.18 17.68
CA HIS A 62 -13.57 1.51 17.08
C HIS A 62 -13.81 1.40 15.57
N ARG A 63 -14.75 2.19 15.05
CA ARG A 63 -14.91 2.41 13.60
C ARG A 63 -14.14 3.67 13.17
N PRO A 64 -13.11 3.55 12.30
CA PRO A 64 -12.35 4.70 11.84
C PRO A 64 -13.05 5.42 10.67
N LEU A 65 -13.06 6.75 10.69
CA LEU A 65 -13.33 7.59 9.52
C LEU A 65 -12.01 8.21 9.05
N ASP A 66 -11.58 7.89 7.83
CA ASP A 66 -10.35 8.35 7.19
C ASP A 66 -10.64 9.49 6.23
N PHE A 67 -9.90 10.60 6.35
CA PHE A 67 -10.00 11.80 5.53
C PHE A 67 -8.66 12.17 4.88
N VAL A 68 -8.72 12.78 3.69
CA VAL A 68 -7.58 13.27 2.91
C VAL A 68 -7.73 14.76 2.63
N TRP A 69 -6.62 15.49 2.54
CA TRP A 69 -6.66 16.92 2.25
C TRP A 69 -7.22 17.20 0.86
N GLU A 70 -8.14 18.16 0.77
CA GLU A 70 -8.81 18.59 -0.47
C GLU A 70 -8.50 20.06 -0.79
N ALA A 71 -8.76 20.94 0.17
CA ALA A 71 -8.82 22.38 -0.09
C ALA A 71 -8.55 23.23 1.17
N ILE A 72 -8.70 24.54 1.01
CA ILE A 72 -8.88 25.52 2.09
C ILE A 72 -10.20 26.23 1.83
N SER A 73 -11.02 26.39 2.86
CA SER A 73 -12.27 27.14 2.74
C SER A 73 -11.96 28.64 2.71
N ASP A 74 -12.25 29.29 1.58
CA ASP A 74 -12.14 30.75 1.41
C ASP A 74 -13.06 31.53 2.37
N VAL A 75 -14.12 30.89 2.90
CA VAL A 75 -15.13 31.52 3.76
C VAL A 75 -14.67 31.62 5.22
N ASN A 76 -14.06 30.56 5.76
CA ASN A 76 -13.70 30.47 7.18
C ASN A 76 -12.20 30.30 7.45
N ASN A 77 -11.35 30.22 6.40
CA ASN A 77 -9.91 30.03 6.49
C ASN A 77 -9.49 28.75 7.24
N ARG A 78 -10.16 27.64 6.97
CA ARG A 78 -9.86 26.32 7.56
C ARG A 78 -9.35 25.35 6.50
N LEU A 79 -8.53 24.41 6.92
CA LEU A 79 -8.11 23.28 6.09
C LEU A 79 -9.32 22.34 5.92
N VAL A 80 -9.66 22.01 4.68
CA VAL A 80 -10.80 21.14 4.34
C VAL A 80 -10.27 19.79 3.86
N PHE A 81 -10.78 18.74 4.47
CA PHE A 81 -10.48 17.35 4.16
C PHE A 81 -11.78 16.64 3.75
N ILE A 82 -11.74 15.86 2.68
CA ILE A 82 -12.86 14.99 2.28
C ILE A 82 -12.65 13.57 2.83
N PRO A 83 -13.71 12.81 3.13
CA PRO A 83 -13.57 11.42 3.49
C PRO A 83 -12.97 10.64 2.32
N SER A 84 -12.05 9.72 2.63
CA SER A 84 -11.48 8.78 1.67
C SER A 84 -12.56 7.91 1.03
N LYS A 85 -12.30 7.36 -0.17
CA LYS A 85 -13.24 6.42 -0.84
C LYS A 85 -13.73 5.31 0.10
N ARG A 86 -12.82 4.71 0.88
CA ARG A 86 -13.18 3.73 1.91
C ARG A 86 -14.23 4.24 2.90
N SER A 87 -14.11 5.49 3.37
CA SER A 87 -15.06 6.08 4.32
C SER A 87 -16.32 6.67 3.69
N GLN A 88 -16.36 6.84 2.36
CA GLN A 88 -17.57 7.11 1.58
C GLN A 88 -18.35 5.80 1.32
N GLU A 89 -17.65 4.71 1.00
CA GLU A 89 -18.20 3.40 0.68
C GLU A 89 -18.59 2.60 1.95
N THR A 90 -17.82 2.72 3.04
CA THR A 90 -18.08 2.02 4.32
C THR A 90 -19.08 2.79 5.17
N MET A 91 -20.37 2.65 4.85
CA MET A 91 -21.48 3.19 5.65
C MET A 91 -21.35 2.78 7.13
N CYS A 92 -21.21 3.76 8.02
CA CYS A 92 -21.02 3.49 9.46
C CYS A 92 -22.37 3.26 10.15
N SER A 93 -22.79 1.99 10.16
CA SER A 93 -24.03 1.49 10.76
C SER A 93 -23.93 1.21 12.27
N PHE A 94 -24.49 2.10 13.08
CA PHE A 94 -24.58 1.99 14.54
C PHE A 94 -25.88 1.30 14.98
N SER A 95 -25.89 0.71 16.18
CA SER A 95 -27.14 0.17 16.74
C SER A 95 -27.99 1.31 17.31
N THR A 96 -29.30 1.19 17.16
CA THR A 96 -30.31 2.04 17.82
C THR A 96 -30.78 1.45 19.15
N TYR A 97 -30.60 0.14 19.34
CA TYR A 97 -31.09 -0.61 20.49
C TYR A 97 -30.03 -1.62 20.97
N ASP A 98 -29.78 -1.62 22.27
CA ASP A 98 -28.91 -2.57 22.97
C ASP A 98 -29.77 -3.76 23.44
N LYS A 99 -29.44 -4.95 22.93
CA LYS A 99 -30.18 -6.19 23.19
C LYS A 99 -29.87 -6.80 24.56
N ASP A 100 -28.71 -6.48 25.13
CA ASP A 100 -28.25 -7.05 26.40
C ASP A 100 -28.78 -6.21 27.58
N THR A 101 -28.94 -4.89 27.40
CA THR A 101 -29.56 -3.99 28.39
C THR A 101 -31.05 -3.72 28.13
N CYS A 102 -31.61 -4.18 27.01
CA CYS A 102 -32.98 -3.93 26.55
C CYS A 102 -33.34 -2.42 26.50
N SER A 103 -32.37 -1.57 26.16
CA SER A 103 -32.49 -0.11 26.18
C SER A 103 -31.99 0.53 24.88
N PRO A 104 -32.34 1.81 24.58
CA PRO A 104 -31.76 2.50 23.43
C PRO A 104 -30.23 2.56 23.53
N SER A 105 -29.53 2.20 22.46
CA SER A 105 -28.06 2.26 22.46
C SER A 105 -27.58 3.70 22.66
N PRO A 106 -26.52 3.93 23.44
CA PRO A 106 -25.96 5.28 23.58
C PRO A 106 -25.43 5.78 22.23
N SER A 107 -25.46 7.10 22.05
CA SER A 107 -24.88 7.75 20.87
C SER A 107 -23.42 7.32 20.68
N PRO A 108 -22.98 7.05 19.44
CA PRO A 108 -21.57 6.86 19.15
C PRO A 108 -20.78 8.13 19.49
N MET A 109 -19.57 7.92 20.00
CA MET A 109 -18.68 8.97 20.50
C MET A 109 -17.40 8.96 19.68
N ILE A 110 -16.97 10.12 19.19
CA ILE A 110 -15.62 10.30 18.68
C ILE A 110 -14.70 10.31 19.89
N ASP A 111 -13.82 9.31 19.98
CA ASP A 111 -12.98 9.06 21.15
C ASP A 111 -11.48 9.14 20.88
N GLY A 112 -11.10 9.43 19.63
CA GLY A 112 -9.74 9.84 19.33
C GLY A 112 -9.57 10.45 17.95
N LEU A 113 -8.47 11.16 17.79
CA LEU A 113 -7.97 11.75 16.55
C LEU A 113 -6.54 11.25 16.31
N THR A 114 -6.26 10.71 15.13
CA THR A 114 -4.90 10.44 14.65
C THR A 114 -4.63 11.27 13.40
N MET A 115 -3.51 11.97 13.36
CA MET A 115 -3.03 12.69 12.18
C MET A 115 -1.70 12.08 11.73
N VAL A 116 -1.61 11.81 10.43
CA VAL A 116 -0.37 11.40 9.76
C VAL A 116 0.16 12.61 8.99
N LEU A 117 1.29 13.14 9.43
CA LEU A 117 1.92 14.36 8.91
C LEU A 117 3.21 14.00 8.16
N PRO A 118 3.51 14.60 7.00
CA PRO A 118 4.80 14.42 6.34
C PRO A 118 5.89 15.26 7.04
N ASP A 119 7.01 14.62 7.40
CA ASP A 119 8.21 15.30 7.88
C ASP A 119 9.15 15.55 6.69
N THR A 120 9.21 16.80 6.23
CA THR A 120 10.05 17.25 5.11
C THR A 120 11.54 17.31 5.42
N LYS A 121 11.93 17.34 6.71
CA LYS A 121 13.34 17.36 7.13
C LYS A 121 13.94 15.95 7.17
N THR A 122 13.14 14.94 7.57
CA THR A 122 13.62 13.55 7.68
C THR A 122 13.09 12.59 6.61
N MET A 123 12.18 13.05 5.73
CA MET A 123 11.46 12.23 4.73
C MET A 123 10.61 11.10 5.33
N LYS A 124 10.27 11.20 6.63
CA LYS A 124 9.43 10.24 7.36
C LYS A 124 7.97 10.73 7.42
N ARG A 125 7.09 9.92 8.01
CA ARG A 125 5.75 10.33 8.44
C ARG A 125 5.74 10.41 9.96
N LYS A 126 5.42 11.59 10.50
CA LYS A 126 5.13 11.77 11.93
C LYS A 126 3.67 11.35 12.15
N ILE A 127 3.43 10.45 13.10
CA ILE A 127 2.06 10.08 13.50
C ILE A 127 1.83 10.72 14.88
N GLU A 128 0.85 11.60 14.95
CA GLU A 128 0.35 12.17 16.21
C GLU A 128 -1.03 11.57 16.48
N SER A 129 -1.28 11.15 17.72
CA SER A 129 -2.55 10.53 18.08
C SER A 129 -2.96 10.93 19.49
N THR A 130 -4.17 11.45 19.61
CA THR A 130 -4.79 11.87 20.87
C THR A 130 -6.05 11.05 21.07
N ALA A 131 -6.10 10.23 22.12
CA ALA A 131 -7.33 9.68 22.64
C ALA A 131 -7.98 10.71 23.57
N TYR A 132 -9.30 10.86 23.50
CA TYR A 132 -10.06 11.78 24.34
C TYR A 132 -10.44 11.12 25.66
N GLN A 133 -10.24 11.83 26.78
CA GLN A 133 -10.73 11.36 28.06
C GLN A 133 -12.26 11.33 28.06
N LYS A 134 -12.86 10.58 28.99
CA LYS A 134 -14.29 10.25 28.99
C LYS A 134 -15.20 11.47 28.75
N ASP A 135 -14.86 12.61 29.36
CA ASP A 135 -15.65 13.83 29.34
C ASP A 135 -15.27 14.79 28.19
N ASP A 136 -14.14 14.57 27.51
CA ASP A 136 -13.70 15.26 26.29
C ASP A 136 -14.24 14.60 25.00
N ARG A 137 -14.82 13.39 25.11
CA ARG A 137 -15.36 12.63 23.97
C ARG A 137 -16.52 13.36 23.31
N ILE A 138 -16.49 13.46 21.97
CA ILE A 138 -17.46 14.27 21.22
C ILE A 138 -18.60 13.37 20.75
N SER A 139 -19.81 13.64 21.22
CA SER A 139 -20.99 12.89 20.81
C SER A 139 -21.37 13.15 19.36
N ILE A 140 -21.62 12.08 18.62
CA ILE A 140 -22.23 12.12 17.29
C ILE A 140 -23.74 12.18 17.49
N ALA A 141 -24.35 13.29 17.07
CA ALA A 141 -25.79 13.49 17.12
C ALA A 141 -26.49 12.62 16.07
N LEU A 142 -27.19 11.60 16.53
CA LEU A 142 -27.99 10.72 15.70
C LEU A 142 -29.45 11.17 15.63
N MET A 143 -30.14 10.83 14.54
CA MET A 143 -31.54 11.15 14.31
C MET A 143 -32.46 10.37 15.26
N THR A 144 -33.19 11.09 16.13
CA THR A 144 -34.01 10.50 17.20
C THR A 144 -35.48 10.24 16.83
N ASN A 145 -35.89 10.54 15.60
CA ASN A 145 -37.31 10.57 15.21
C ASN A 145 -37.59 9.52 14.11
N GLU A 146 -38.18 8.39 14.51
CA GLU A 146 -38.43 7.20 13.67
C GLU A 146 -39.32 7.48 12.45
N TYR A 147 -40.10 8.56 12.48
CA TYR A 147 -41.19 8.84 11.54
C TYR A 147 -40.77 9.59 10.26
N THR A 148 -39.48 9.93 10.09
CA THR A 148 -39.00 10.65 8.90
C THR A 148 -37.85 9.94 8.20
N LYS A 149 -38.15 9.27 7.07
CA LYS A 149 -37.18 8.67 6.13
C LYS A 149 -36.37 9.71 5.33
N LYS A 150 -35.81 10.71 5.99
CA LYS A 150 -34.98 11.76 5.36
C LYS A 150 -33.57 11.72 5.91
N GLU A 151 -32.60 11.88 5.02
CA GLU A 151 -31.22 12.18 5.40
C GLU A 151 -31.17 13.49 6.19
N TYR A 152 -30.43 13.49 7.28
CA TYR A 152 -30.22 14.65 8.13
C TYR A 152 -28.75 15.05 8.13
N HIS A 153 -28.47 16.31 7.77
CA HIS A 153 -27.12 16.87 7.84
C HIS A 153 -26.83 17.34 9.26
N ALA A 154 -25.72 16.86 9.83
CA ALA A 154 -25.28 17.17 11.18
C ALA A 154 -23.79 17.56 11.20
N THR A 155 -23.36 18.16 12.31
CA THR A 155 -21.97 18.56 12.52
C THR A 155 -21.56 18.29 13.97
N ALA A 156 -20.54 17.46 14.16
CA ALA A 156 -19.85 17.29 15.43
C ALA A 156 -18.72 18.33 15.52
N LYS A 157 -18.60 19.00 16.66
CA LYS A 157 -17.69 20.15 16.84
C LYS A 157 -16.73 19.94 18.01
N HIS A 158 -15.46 20.19 17.74
CA HIS A 158 -14.38 20.38 18.70
C HIS A 158 -13.92 21.85 18.61
N PRO A 159 -13.29 22.44 19.65
CA PRO A 159 -12.78 23.82 19.56
C PRO A 159 -11.82 24.08 18.39
N SER A 160 -11.15 23.05 17.86
CA SER A 160 -10.16 23.18 16.77
C SER A 160 -10.53 22.48 15.44
N TRP A 161 -11.67 21.78 15.38
CA TRP A 161 -12.12 21.06 14.17
C TRP A 161 -13.63 20.78 14.17
N SER A 162 -14.20 20.49 13.00
CA SER A 162 -15.59 20.05 12.86
C SER A 162 -15.73 18.94 11.82
N LEU A 163 -16.43 17.87 12.19
CA LEU A 163 -16.85 16.79 11.30
C LEU A 163 -18.27 17.06 10.83
N HIS A 164 -18.47 17.14 9.51
CA HIS A 164 -19.77 17.24 8.86
C HIS A 164 -20.17 15.89 8.29
N TYR A 165 -21.41 15.46 8.51
CA TYR A 165 -21.91 14.14 8.12
C TYR A 165 -23.41 14.17 7.81
N THR A 166 -23.89 13.19 7.04
CA THR A 166 -25.30 12.84 6.95
C THR A 166 -25.60 11.61 7.81
N THR A 167 -26.82 11.53 8.34
CA THR A 167 -27.32 10.35 9.06
C THR A 167 -28.78 10.07 8.75
N TRP A 168 -29.14 8.78 8.74
CA TRP A 168 -30.50 8.25 8.54
C TRP A 168 -30.64 6.88 9.21
N ILE A 169 -31.86 6.33 9.24
CA ILE A 169 -32.13 4.96 9.71
C ILE A 169 -32.29 4.04 8.50
N ASP A 170 -31.57 2.92 8.48
CA ASP A 170 -31.69 1.88 7.46
C ASP A 170 -33.03 1.14 7.66
N PRO A 171 -33.94 1.15 6.65
CA PRO A 171 -35.26 0.55 6.77
C PRO A 171 -35.26 -0.99 6.84
N ASN A 172 -34.13 -1.67 6.60
CA ASN A 172 -34.05 -3.13 6.56
C ASN A 172 -33.54 -3.75 7.87
N ASP A 173 -32.71 -3.02 8.62
CA ASP A 173 -31.94 -3.53 9.78
C ASP A 173 -32.20 -2.69 11.05
N ASN A 174 -32.99 -1.61 10.93
CA ASN A 174 -33.24 -0.57 11.96
C ASN A 174 -31.96 0.04 12.57
N LYS A 175 -30.83 -0.07 11.86
CA LYS A 175 -29.52 0.50 12.22
C LYS A 175 -29.43 1.93 11.77
N GLN A 176 -28.64 2.71 12.50
CA GLN A 176 -28.45 4.12 12.19
C GLN A 176 -27.18 4.33 11.39
N VAL A 177 -27.31 4.78 10.15
CA VAL A 177 -26.17 5.01 9.27
C VAL A 177 -25.63 6.42 9.48
N LEU A 178 -24.30 6.52 9.49
CA LEU A 178 -23.55 7.76 9.32
C LEU A 178 -22.72 7.68 8.04
N CYS A 179 -22.79 8.74 7.23
CA CYS A 179 -21.93 8.94 6.06
C CYS A 179 -21.18 10.28 6.23
N PRO A 180 -19.83 10.28 6.36
CA PRO A 180 -19.06 11.52 6.47
C PRO A 180 -19.17 12.34 5.18
N GLN A 181 -19.11 13.66 5.31
CA GLN A 181 -19.17 14.60 4.18
C GLN A 181 -17.88 15.42 4.08
N SER A 182 -17.40 15.99 5.19
CA SER A 182 -16.10 16.66 5.26
C SER A 182 -15.60 16.77 6.70
N PHE A 183 -14.29 16.97 6.85
CA PHE A 183 -13.65 17.34 8.10
C PHE A 183 -12.91 18.67 7.88
N GLU A 184 -13.21 19.67 8.71
CA GLU A 184 -12.54 20.96 8.69
C GLU A 184 -11.71 21.16 9.95
N CYS A 185 -10.48 21.68 9.84
CA CYS A 185 -9.69 22.05 11.01
C CYS A 185 -8.87 23.33 10.83
N ASP A 186 -8.46 23.89 11.97
CA ASP A 186 -7.69 25.11 12.02
C ASP A 186 -6.22 24.84 11.69
N TRP A 187 -5.52 25.82 11.09
CA TRP A 187 -4.11 25.71 10.69
C TRP A 187 -3.14 25.33 11.83
N SER A 188 -3.54 25.52 13.10
CA SER A 188 -2.77 25.13 14.28
C SER A 188 -2.87 23.64 14.61
N LEU A 189 -3.92 22.92 14.20
CA LEU A 189 -4.13 21.53 14.57
C LEU A 189 -3.05 20.58 14.01
N PRO A 190 -2.59 20.71 12.74
CA PRO A 190 -1.45 19.94 12.22
C PRO A 190 -0.08 20.31 12.85
N LEU A 191 -0.02 21.30 13.75
CA LEU A 191 1.21 21.75 14.41
C LEU A 191 1.24 21.44 15.91
N ASN A 192 0.09 21.43 16.57
CA ASN A 192 -0.04 21.36 18.02
C ASN A 192 -1.23 20.49 18.47
N MET A 193 -1.21 19.18 18.23
CA MET A 193 -2.18 18.26 18.85
C MET A 193 -2.05 18.19 20.40
N SER A 194 -1.03 18.84 20.97
CA SER A 194 -0.81 18.97 22.42
C SER A 194 -1.58 20.11 23.09
N LEU A 195 -2.22 21.03 22.35
CA LEU A 195 -2.90 22.21 22.91
C LEU A 195 -4.42 22.12 22.80
N ASN A 196 -5.02 21.33 23.69
CA ASN A 196 -6.21 21.69 24.51
C ASN A 196 -6.85 20.46 25.20
N ALA A 197 -6.06 19.69 25.95
CA ALA A 197 -6.62 18.99 27.11
C ALA A 197 -6.70 20.01 28.26
N SER A 198 -7.91 20.49 28.55
CA SER A 198 -8.30 21.35 29.69
C SER A 198 -7.33 22.49 30.13
N GLN A 199 -7.68 23.75 29.86
CA GLN A 199 -7.24 24.88 30.71
C GLN A 199 -8.02 24.90 32.04
N HIS A 200 -7.90 23.84 32.85
CA HIS A 200 -8.32 23.84 34.25
C HIS A 200 -7.29 23.11 35.11
N THR A 201 -6.49 23.88 35.84
CA THR A 201 -5.40 23.39 36.68
C THR A 201 -5.93 22.66 37.91
N LEU A 202 -5.80 21.33 37.93
CA LEU A 202 -5.70 20.50 39.13
C LEU A 202 -4.83 19.27 38.84
N ALA A 203 -4.25 18.68 39.89
CA ALA A 203 -3.08 17.80 39.74
C ALA A 203 -3.41 16.29 39.65
N LEU A 204 -2.40 15.53 39.19
CA LEU A 204 -2.31 14.06 39.05
C LEU A 204 -2.98 13.48 37.79
N GLY A 205 -2.16 12.82 36.95
CA GLY A 205 -2.56 12.21 35.68
C GLY A 205 -1.76 12.74 34.49
N THR A 206 -0.52 12.24 34.30
CA THR A 206 0.29 12.59 33.12
C THR A 206 -0.36 12.06 31.83
N PRO A 207 -0.62 12.91 30.81
CA PRO A 207 -1.06 12.43 29.51
C PRO A 207 0.01 11.53 28.88
N ILE A 208 -0.40 10.37 28.34
CA ILE A 208 0.51 9.45 27.65
C ILE A 208 0.77 9.97 26.24
N HIS A 209 1.66 10.95 26.12
CA HIS A 209 2.13 11.47 24.84
C HIS A 209 3.07 10.47 24.15
N ASN A 210 2.49 9.49 23.45
CA ASN A 210 3.22 8.61 22.55
C ASN A 210 3.66 9.37 21.28
N ASN A 211 4.67 10.24 21.43
CA ASN A 211 5.42 10.85 20.32
C ASN A 211 6.27 9.77 19.63
N VAL A 212 5.63 8.91 18.83
CA VAL A 212 6.33 7.85 18.10
C VAL A 212 7.05 8.45 16.88
N TYR A 213 8.31 8.82 17.07
CA TYR A 213 9.25 9.08 15.98
C TYR A 213 9.57 7.75 15.27
N ILE A 214 8.65 7.29 14.41
CA ILE A 214 8.83 6.06 13.61
C ILE A 214 10.05 6.26 12.72
N ASN A 215 11.13 5.53 13.01
CA ASN A 215 12.31 5.51 12.15
C ASN A 215 12.00 4.87 10.80
N SER A 216 12.73 5.32 9.77
CA SER A 216 12.41 5.11 8.36
C SER A 216 12.40 3.63 7.97
N TRP A 217 11.18 3.08 7.83
CA TRP A 217 10.82 1.74 7.37
C TRP A 217 9.82 1.79 6.21
N THR A 218 10.05 0.95 5.20
CA THR A 218 9.84 1.29 3.77
C THR A 218 10.08 0.03 2.87
N ASP A 219 10.18 0.22 1.54
CA ASP A 219 11.12 -0.50 0.63
C ASP A 219 10.64 -1.61 -0.42
N SER A 220 9.37 -1.77 -0.97
CA SER A 220 8.61 -2.56 -2.12
C SER A 220 8.73 -4.06 -2.66
N LEU A 221 9.19 -4.45 -3.91
CA LEU A 221 9.35 -5.87 -4.47
C LEU A 221 10.37 -6.03 -5.69
N LEU A 222 11.14 -7.16 -5.91
CA LEU A 222 11.81 -7.72 -7.20
C LEU A 222 13.26 -8.34 -7.25
N LEU A 223 13.71 -9.00 -8.35
CA LEU A 223 15.00 -9.73 -8.58
C LEU A 223 15.96 -9.12 -9.67
N PHE A 224 17.11 -8.48 -9.31
CA PHE A 224 17.99 -7.75 -10.28
C PHE A 224 19.53 -7.80 -10.05
N PRO A 225 20.39 -7.46 -11.04
CA PRO A 225 21.82 -7.15 -10.84
C PRO A 225 22.05 -5.71 -10.33
N SER A 226 23.19 -5.44 -9.69
CA SER A 226 23.30 -4.34 -8.70
C SER A 226 24.32 -3.19 -8.95
N LYS A 227 23.90 -1.92 -8.79
CA LYS A 227 24.71 -0.75 -8.35
C LYS A 227 23.81 0.45 -7.94
N LEU A 228 24.38 1.48 -7.30
CA LEU A 228 23.69 2.27 -6.25
C LEU A 228 23.39 3.75 -6.59
N LEU A 229 22.16 4.23 -6.26
CA LEU A 229 21.80 5.43 -5.43
C LEU A 229 20.65 6.37 -5.89
N THR A 230 19.69 6.56 -4.96
CA THR A 230 18.81 7.75 -4.70
C THR A 230 17.79 8.25 -5.75
N ALA A 231 16.56 8.48 -5.27
CA ALA A 231 15.49 9.22 -5.98
C ALA A 231 14.61 10.05 -5.02
N ARG A 232 14.02 11.15 -5.51
CA ARG A 232 12.90 11.90 -4.85
C ARG A 232 11.54 11.45 -5.43
N ARG A 233 10.39 12.09 -5.14
CA ARG A 233 9.04 11.55 -5.45
C ARG A 233 8.01 12.61 -5.86
N PHE A 234 7.01 12.22 -6.66
CA PHE A 234 5.82 13.03 -7.05
C PHE A 234 4.53 12.16 -7.13
N GLN A 235 3.42 12.77 -7.59
CA GLN A 235 2.00 12.37 -7.56
C GLN A 235 1.40 12.43 -9.00
N SER A 236 0.17 12.01 -9.35
CA SER A 236 -0.75 10.89 -8.97
C SER A 236 -2.13 11.15 -9.61
N GLN A 237 -2.87 10.14 -10.13
CA GLN A 237 -4.35 10.12 -9.96
C GLN A 237 -5.08 8.79 -10.24
N GLU A 238 -4.80 8.05 -11.32
CA GLU A 238 -5.63 6.87 -11.73
C GLU A 238 -5.37 5.57 -10.94
N LEU A 239 -4.77 5.70 -9.75
CA LEU A 239 -4.02 4.67 -9.07
C LEU A 239 -4.81 3.85 -8.03
N GLY A 240 -6.14 3.79 -8.08
CA GLY A 240 -6.98 3.32 -6.96
C GLY A 240 -6.60 1.92 -6.39
N PRO A 241 -6.77 0.83 -7.17
CA PRO A 241 -6.42 -0.53 -6.74
C PRO A 241 -4.90 -0.71 -6.54
N LEU A 242 -4.09 -0.10 -7.41
CA LEU A 242 -2.63 -0.10 -7.35
C LEU A 242 -2.11 0.47 -6.01
N LEU A 243 -2.62 1.62 -5.56
CA LEU A 243 -2.24 2.24 -4.28
C LEU A 243 -2.65 1.40 -3.07
N HIS A 244 -3.78 0.68 -3.15
CA HIS A 244 -4.17 -0.24 -2.09
C HIS A 244 -3.15 -1.39 -1.99
N ARG A 245 -2.77 -2.00 -3.12
CA ARG A 245 -1.73 -3.05 -3.15
C ARG A 245 -0.37 -2.49 -2.71
N TYR A 246 0.08 -1.36 -3.26
CA TYR A 246 1.29 -0.64 -2.81
C TYR A 246 1.26 -0.16 -1.35
N SER A 247 0.14 -0.25 -0.62
CA SER A 247 0.13 -0.03 0.82
C SER A 247 0.62 -1.26 1.62
N TYR A 248 0.52 -2.47 1.05
CA TYR A 248 1.02 -3.73 1.62
C TYR A 248 2.26 -4.27 0.90
N SER A 249 2.23 -4.37 -0.44
CA SER A 249 3.38 -4.69 -1.32
C SER A 249 4.09 -3.41 -1.81
N GLY A 250 4.21 -2.46 -0.87
CA GLY A 250 5.08 -1.29 -0.89
C GLY A 250 6.32 -1.31 0.03
N PRO A 251 6.49 -2.21 1.04
CA PRO A 251 7.67 -2.25 1.93
C PRO A 251 8.58 -3.52 1.95
N THR A 252 9.12 -3.98 0.80
CA THR A 252 10.13 -5.08 0.74
C THR A 252 11.31 -4.96 -0.28
N ALA A 253 11.10 -4.79 -1.60
CA ALA A 253 12.05 -4.32 -2.66
C ALA A 253 11.83 -3.09 -3.68
N ALA A 254 11.25 -1.94 -3.33
CA ALA A 254 11.86 -0.63 -3.68
C ALA A 254 13.36 -0.63 -3.38
N TYR A 255 13.81 -1.52 -2.49
CA TYR A 255 15.19 -1.85 -2.24
C TYR A 255 15.85 -2.78 -3.27
N ALA A 256 15.10 -3.61 -4.03
CA ALA A 256 15.59 -4.22 -5.28
C ALA A 256 15.58 -3.19 -6.43
N TYR A 257 14.52 -2.41 -6.60
CA TYR A 257 14.53 -1.29 -7.56
C TYR A 257 15.67 -0.28 -7.28
N LYS A 258 16.07 -0.10 -6.02
CA LYS A 258 17.26 0.68 -5.58
C LYS A 258 18.59 -0.08 -5.74
N CYS A 259 18.57 -1.40 -5.94
CA CYS A 259 19.73 -2.15 -6.41
C CYS A 259 19.96 -1.94 -7.90
N VAL A 260 18.94 -1.63 -8.72
CA VAL A 260 19.11 -1.50 -10.17
C VAL A 260 20.01 -0.31 -10.54
N ASP A 261 21.07 -0.60 -11.30
CA ASP A 261 21.84 0.43 -12.00
C ASP A 261 21.21 0.70 -13.38
N VAL A 262 20.47 1.80 -13.47
CA VAL A 262 19.78 2.26 -14.69
C VAL A 262 20.70 2.98 -15.70
N THR A 263 22.02 2.88 -15.55
CA THR A 263 22.96 3.62 -16.41
C THR A 263 23.03 3.06 -17.83
N ASN A 264 23.02 1.73 -17.99
CA ASN A 264 23.23 1.05 -19.27
C ASN A 264 22.01 0.25 -19.78
N ILE A 265 20.95 0.13 -18.97
CA ILE A 265 19.73 -0.61 -19.34
C ILE A 265 18.96 0.14 -20.42
N LYS A 266 18.50 -0.60 -21.44
CA LYS A 266 17.62 -0.17 -22.54
C LYS A 266 16.36 -1.02 -22.68
N ARG A 267 16.32 -2.20 -22.04
CA ARG A 267 15.19 -3.14 -22.12
C ARG A 267 14.80 -3.65 -20.75
N VAL A 268 13.50 -3.71 -20.47
CA VAL A 268 12.95 -4.29 -19.23
C VAL A 268 11.92 -5.36 -19.55
N PHE A 269 12.26 -6.63 -19.35
CA PHE A 269 11.28 -7.72 -19.36
C PHE A 269 10.45 -7.68 -18.09
N ILE A 270 9.13 -7.90 -18.18
CA ILE A 270 8.21 -7.95 -17.04
C ILE A 270 7.39 -9.23 -17.12
N LEU A 271 7.78 -10.25 -16.34
CA LEU A 271 7.10 -11.53 -16.24
C LEU A 271 6.12 -11.49 -15.05
N GLY A 272 4.83 -11.59 -15.32
CA GLY A 272 3.78 -11.62 -14.29
C GLY A 272 2.85 -12.83 -14.42
N PRO A 273 2.39 -13.45 -13.33
CA PRO A 273 1.43 -14.56 -13.41
C PRO A 273 0.05 -14.04 -13.87
N SER A 274 -0.72 -14.84 -14.60
CA SER A 274 -2.14 -14.50 -14.84
C SER A 274 -3.04 -14.91 -13.66
N HIS A 275 -3.91 -14.00 -13.25
CA HIS A 275 -4.95 -14.20 -12.25
C HIS A 275 -6.35 -14.37 -12.87
N HIS A 276 -6.57 -13.78 -14.05
CA HIS A 276 -7.91 -13.64 -14.64
C HIS A 276 -8.18 -14.62 -15.78
N VAL A 277 -7.15 -15.08 -16.50
CA VAL A 277 -7.29 -15.95 -17.68
C VAL A 277 -6.54 -17.26 -17.49
N TYR A 278 -7.23 -18.38 -17.72
CA TYR A 278 -6.55 -19.68 -17.78
C TYR A 278 -5.83 -19.83 -19.12
N LEU A 279 -4.51 -19.73 -19.10
CA LEU A 279 -3.62 -20.06 -20.20
C LEU A 279 -2.55 -21.06 -19.77
N GLU A 280 -2.22 -22.03 -20.63
CA GLU A 280 -1.07 -22.94 -20.44
C GLU A 280 0.20 -22.46 -21.17
N SER A 281 0.35 -21.16 -21.41
CA SER A 281 1.47 -20.61 -22.18
C SER A 281 1.94 -19.29 -21.55
N CYS A 282 3.00 -18.72 -22.10
CA CYS A 282 3.26 -17.30 -21.94
C CYS A 282 2.54 -16.52 -23.06
N ALA A 283 1.97 -15.36 -22.73
CA ALA A 283 1.31 -14.46 -23.67
C ALA A 283 2.05 -13.12 -23.75
N LEU A 284 2.00 -12.50 -24.94
CA LEU A 284 2.63 -11.21 -25.24
C LEU A 284 1.57 -10.14 -25.53
N SER A 285 1.86 -8.90 -25.16
CA SER A 285 0.99 -7.75 -25.44
C SER A 285 0.96 -7.40 -26.93
N GLN A 286 -0.20 -6.95 -27.40
CA GLN A 286 -0.39 -6.38 -28.74
C GLN A 286 -0.20 -4.85 -28.77
N CYS A 287 -0.21 -4.19 -27.61
CA CYS A 287 -0.11 -2.73 -27.47
C CYS A 287 1.26 -2.17 -27.90
N ASP A 288 1.33 -0.86 -28.16
CA ASP A 288 2.58 -0.17 -28.56
C ASP A 288 3.28 0.54 -27.38
N SER A 289 2.50 0.94 -26.38
CA SER A 289 2.95 1.40 -25.06
C SER A 289 2.01 0.88 -23.98
N TYR A 290 2.46 0.91 -22.73
CA TYR A 290 1.59 0.94 -21.56
C TYR A 290 1.66 2.33 -20.92
N GLU A 291 0.51 2.90 -20.61
CA GLU A 291 0.39 4.19 -19.93
C GLU A 291 0.80 4.07 -18.46
N THR A 292 1.46 5.08 -17.89
CA THR A 292 1.68 5.14 -16.44
C THR A 292 1.52 6.56 -15.87
N PRO A 293 1.17 6.72 -14.58
CA PRO A 293 1.10 8.03 -13.92
C PRO A 293 2.42 8.81 -13.82
N LEU A 294 3.53 8.27 -14.35
CA LEU A 294 4.84 8.93 -14.44
C LEU A 294 5.31 9.11 -15.90
N GLY A 295 4.47 8.79 -16.88
CA GLY A 295 4.79 8.74 -18.31
C GLY A 295 4.78 7.31 -18.86
N ASP A 296 4.56 7.20 -20.16
CA ASP A 296 4.32 5.92 -20.83
C ASP A 296 5.60 5.10 -21.02
N LEU A 297 5.43 3.77 -21.04
CA LEU A 297 6.49 2.80 -21.28
C LEU A 297 6.26 2.16 -22.66
N VAL A 298 7.12 2.49 -23.63
CA VAL A 298 7.04 1.94 -25.01
C VAL A 298 7.44 0.46 -25.01
N LEU A 299 6.69 -0.37 -25.75
CA LEU A 299 6.96 -1.81 -25.84
C LEU A 299 8.04 -2.12 -26.90
N ASP A 300 8.92 -3.09 -26.64
CA ASP A 300 9.93 -3.52 -27.62
C ASP A 300 9.31 -4.45 -28.67
N LYS A 301 8.58 -3.86 -29.61
CA LYS A 301 7.87 -4.57 -30.69
C LYS A 301 8.78 -5.50 -31.50
N GLU A 302 10.07 -5.18 -31.63
CA GLU A 302 11.07 -6.03 -32.29
C GLU A 302 11.25 -7.36 -31.55
N VAL A 303 11.50 -7.31 -30.23
CA VAL A 303 11.65 -8.50 -29.38
C VAL A 303 10.32 -9.23 -29.17
N ILE A 304 9.19 -8.51 -29.09
CA ILE A 304 7.86 -9.12 -29.02
C ILE A 304 7.55 -9.91 -30.31
N GLN A 305 7.92 -9.38 -31.48
CA GLN A 305 7.79 -10.10 -32.75
C GLN A 305 8.77 -11.28 -32.86
N GLU A 306 10.01 -11.13 -32.36
CA GLU A 306 11.00 -12.22 -32.28
C GLU A 306 10.49 -13.38 -31.41
N LEU A 307 9.94 -13.08 -30.22
CA LEU A 307 9.34 -14.06 -29.31
C LEU A 307 8.09 -14.70 -29.91
N ALA A 308 7.17 -13.91 -30.50
CA ALA A 308 6.00 -14.45 -31.19
C ALA A 308 6.40 -15.38 -32.36
N GLY A 309 7.47 -15.04 -33.09
CA GLY A 309 8.04 -15.84 -34.18
C GLY A 309 8.56 -17.22 -33.77
N THR A 310 8.77 -17.48 -32.47
CA THR A 310 9.09 -18.82 -31.97
C THR A 310 7.90 -19.80 -32.06
N GLY A 311 6.68 -19.30 -32.20
CA GLY A 311 5.45 -20.10 -32.15
C GLY A 311 5.07 -20.61 -30.75
N HIS A 312 5.83 -20.26 -29.72
CA HIS A 312 5.58 -20.71 -28.33
C HIS A 312 4.79 -19.72 -27.48
N PHE A 313 4.55 -18.49 -27.95
CA PHE A 313 3.82 -17.47 -27.21
C PHE A 313 2.42 -17.25 -27.79
N SER A 314 1.44 -17.11 -26.91
CA SER A 314 0.11 -16.62 -27.28
C SER A 314 0.10 -15.08 -27.33
N GLN A 315 -1.04 -14.50 -27.74
CA GLN A 315 -1.22 -13.04 -27.84
C GLN A 315 -2.34 -12.61 -26.89
N MET A 316 -2.11 -11.55 -26.13
CA MET A 316 -3.12 -10.94 -25.27
C MET A 316 -4.01 -10.02 -26.10
N SER A 317 -5.33 -10.22 -26.05
CA SER A 317 -6.29 -9.20 -26.47
C SER A 317 -6.25 -8.04 -25.49
N LYS A 318 -6.34 -6.79 -25.96
CA LYS A 318 -6.16 -5.59 -25.13
C LYS A 318 -6.91 -5.61 -23.77
N SER A 319 -8.16 -6.09 -23.70
CA SER A 319 -8.89 -6.16 -22.42
C SER A 319 -8.30 -7.15 -21.40
N VAL A 320 -7.73 -8.26 -21.86
CA VAL A 320 -7.01 -9.24 -21.01
C VAL A 320 -5.67 -8.70 -20.51
N ASP A 321 -5.10 -7.75 -21.26
CA ASP A 321 -3.93 -6.97 -20.89
C ASP A 321 -4.30 -5.96 -19.77
N GLU A 322 -5.37 -5.19 -19.99
CA GLU A 322 -5.87 -4.16 -19.05
C GLU A 322 -6.47 -4.74 -17.76
N ASP A 323 -7.02 -5.96 -17.78
CA ASP A 323 -7.49 -6.65 -16.57
C ASP A 323 -6.33 -7.19 -15.69
N GLU A 324 -5.11 -7.40 -16.23
CA GLU A 324 -4.02 -8.09 -15.52
C GLU A 324 -3.08 -7.17 -14.72
N HIS A 325 -3.48 -6.94 -13.48
CA HIS A 325 -2.72 -6.17 -12.50
C HIS A 325 -1.31 -6.70 -12.16
N SER A 326 -0.96 -7.97 -12.44
CA SER A 326 0.35 -8.53 -12.03
C SER A 326 1.55 -7.90 -12.73
N ILE A 327 1.38 -7.47 -13.98
CA ILE A 327 2.37 -6.72 -14.76
C ILE A 327 2.24 -5.21 -14.45
N GLU A 328 1.01 -4.70 -14.39
CA GLU A 328 0.66 -3.32 -14.06
C GLU A 328 1.35 -2.82 -12.78
N MET A 329 1.36 -3.64 -11.72
CA MET A 329 2.01 -3.37 -10.43
C MET A 329 3.52 -3.06 -10.52
N HIS A 330 4.19 -3.36 -11.63
CA HIS A 330 5.60 -3.03 -11.84
C HIS A 330 5.82 -1.78 -12.72
N LEU A 331 4.82 -1.30 -13.46
CA LEU A 331 4.99 -0.20 -14.40
C LEU A 331 5.32 1.14 -13.72
N PRO A 332 4.58 1.60 -12.67
CA PRO A 332 4.93 2.83 -11.95
C PRO A 332 6.31 2.80 -11.29
N TYR A 333 6.77 1.65 -10.81
CA TYR A 333 8.12 1.53 -10.25
C TYR A 333 9.21 1.52 -11.33
N THR A 334 8.95 0.86 -12.47
CA THR A 334 9.84 0.84 -13.64
C THR A 334 10.02 2.26 -14.18
N ALA A 335 8.91 2.95 -14.47
CA ALA A 335 8.93 4.36 -14.86
C ALA A 335 9.63 5.25 -13.81
N LYS A 336 9.54 4.89 -12.51
CA LYS A 336 10.21 5.66 -11.46
C LYS A 336 11.72 5.48 -11.39
N ILE A 337 12.27 4.30 -11.67
CA ILE A 337 13.74 4.12 -11.74
C ILE A 337 14.33 4.71 -13.03
N PHE A 338 13.55 4.79 -14.10
CA PHE A 338 13.92 5.43 -15.37
C PHE A 338 13.38 6.87 -15.49
N GLU A 339 13.15 7.56 -14.38
CA GLU A 339 12.67 8.96 -14.37
C GLU A 339 13.63 9.88 -15.15
N GLY A 340 13.11 10.57 -16.16
CA GLY A 340 13.93 11.39 -17.09
C GLY A 340 14.70 10.59 -18.15
N LYS A 341 14.43 9.29 -18.30
CA LYS A 341 15.01 8.39 -19.32
C LYS A 341 14.00 7.42 -19.97
N LEU A 342 12.69 7.68 -19.87
CA LEU A 342 11.65 6.78 -20.42
C LEU A 342 11.76 6.62 -21.95
N ASP A 343 12.33 7.60 -22.63
CA ASP A 343 12.65 7.61 -24.06
C ASP A 343 13.83 6.71 -24.45
N GLN A 344 14.67 6.33 -23.49
CA GLN A 344 15.89 5.53 -23.70
C GLN A 344 15.68 4.04 -23.41
N ILE A 345 14.50 3.64 -22.94
CA ILE A 345 14.16 2.27 -22.56
C ILE A 345 12.89 1.79 -23.25
N LYS A 346 12.81 0.47 -23.48
CA LYS A 346 11.60 -0.23 -23.93
C LYS A 346 11.25 -1.37 -22.97
N ILE A 347 9.97 -1.75 -22.88
CA ILE A 347 9.51 -2.86 -22.02
C ILE A 347 9.06 -4.09 -22.84
N VAL A 348 9.19 -5.29 -22.25
CA VAL A 348 8.71 -6.55 -22.82
C VAL A 348 7.83 -7.25 -21.78
N PRO A 349 6.52 -6.95 -21.74
CA PRO A 349 5.59 -7.61 -20.84
C PRO A 349 5.28 -9.04 -21.33
N ILE A 350 5.33 -9.98 -20.39
CA ILE A 350 5.07 -11.40 -20.61
C ILE A 350 4.14 -11.89 -19.50
N MET A 351 2.88 -12.16 -19.84
CA MET A 351 1.95 -12.84 -18.93
C MET A 351 2.28 -14.33 -18.93
N VAL A 352 2.56 -14.90 -17.75
CA VAL A 352 2.95 -16.30 -17.56
C VAL A 352 1.76 -17.08 -17.01
N GLY A 353 1.35 -18.11 -17.73
CA GLY A 353 0.20 -18.93 -17.36
C GLY A 353 0.45 -20.02 -16.31
N SER A 354 -0.54 -20.91 -16.21
CA SER A 354 -0.45 -22.18 -15.47
C SER A 354 0.37 -23.20 -16.27
N ILE A 355 1.64 -22.89 -16.50
CA ILE A 355 2.59 -23.73 -17.22
C ILE A 355 3.11 -24.89 -16.35
N ASN A 356 3.91 -25.78 -16.94
CA ASN A 356 4.54 -26.92 -16.24
C ASN A 356 6.06 -26.90 -16.44
N GLU A 357 6.78 -27.70 -15.66
CA GLU A 357 8.26 -27.77 -15.61
C GLU A 357 8.95 -27.86 -16.99
N ARG A 358 8.33 -28.48 -17.99
CA ARG A 358 8.88 -28.53 -19.36
C ARG A 358 8.68 -27.21 -20.13
N LYS A 359 7.55 -26.54 -19.92
CA LYS A 359 7.26 -25.21 -20.48
C LYS A 359 8.08 -24.12 -19.74
N GLU A 360 8.29 -24.26 -18.43
CA GLU A 360 9.18 -23.38 -17.65
C GLU A 360 10.61 -23.42 -18.19
N ARG A 361 11.14 -24.62 -18.46
CA ARG A 361 12.43 -24.83 -19.11
C ARG A 361 12.50 -24.24 -20.52
N LEU A 362 11.51 -24.53 -21.36
CA LEU A 362 11.40 -23.97 -22.72
C LEU A 362 11.41 -22.42 -22.74
N TYR A 363 10.59 -21.77 -21.92
CA TYR A 363 10.59 -20.30 -21.86
C TYR A 363 11.88 -19.74 -21.22
N GLY A 364 12.48 -20.48 -20.29
CA GLY A 364 13.79 -20.14 -19.73
C GLY A 364 14.89 -20.12 -20.79
N GLU A 365 14.99 -21.18 -21.60
CA GLU A 365 15.92 -21.30 -22.73
C GLU A 365 15.73 -20.17 -23.76
N LEU A 366 14.48 -19.86 -24.12
CA LEU A 366 14.15 -18.78 -25.07
C LEU A 366 14.53 -17.37 -24.55
N LEU A 367 14.47 -17.16 -23.23
CA LEU A 367 14.74 -15.86 -22.59
C LEU A 367 16.20 -15.70 -22.13
N ALA A 368 16.95 -16.80 -21.94
CA ALA A 368 18.32 -16.81 -21.44
C ALA A 368 19.29 -15.90 -22.23
N LYS A 369 19.13 -15.81 -23.55
CA LYS A 369 19.93 -14.92 -24.42
C LYS A 369 19.78 -13.43 -24.08
N TYR A 370 18.63 -13.00 -23.58
CA TYR A 370 18.42 -11.62 -23.12
C TYR A 370 18.82 -11.46 -21.64
N LEU A 371 18.75 -12.53 -20.84
CA LEU A 371 19.16 -12.52 -19.43
C LEU A 371 20.68 -12.29 -19.25
N VAL A 372 21.49 -12.58 -20.28
CA VAL A 372 22.93 -12.31 -20.32
C VAL A 372 23.32 -11.02 -21.06
N ASP A 373 22.35 -10.23 -21.53
CA ASP A 373 22.59 -8.91 -22.16
C ASP A 373 22.71 -7.82 -21.08
N PRO A 374 23.86 -7.12 -20.96
CA PRO A 374 24.04 -6.05 -19.98
C PRO A 374 23.19 -4.78 -20.22
N GLN A 375 22.45 -4.71 -21.32
CA GLN A 375 21.45 -3.66 -21.59
C GLN A 375 20.02 -4.11 -21.27
N THR A 376 19.83 -5.32 -20.74
CA THR A 376 18.51 -5.89 -20.40
C THR A 376 18.36 -6.11 -18.89
N LEU A 377 17.16 -5.80 -18.39
CA LEU A 377 16.71 -5.99 -17.01
C LEU A 377 15.53 -6.96 -16.98
N PHE A 378 15.45 -7.84 -15.98
CA PHE A 378 14.32 -8.77 -15.80
C PHE A 378 13.56 -8.49 -14.51
N ILE A 379 12.26 -8.27 -14.64
CA ILE A 379 11.27 -8.12 -13.58
C ILE A 379 10.46 -9.42 -13.52
N VAL A 380 10.35 -10.02 -12.33
CA VAL A 380 9.62 -11.28 -12.09
C VAL A 380 8.67 -11.05 -10.91
N SER A 381 7.38 -10.94 -11.22
CA SER A 381 6.32 -10.66 -10.24
C SER A 381 5.93 -11.91 -9.46
N SER A 382 5.85 -11.79 -8.12
CA SER A 382 5.26 -12.79 -7.24
C SER A 382 4.97 -12.18 -5.86
N ASP A 383 3.80 -12.49 -5.30
CA ASP A 383 3.63 -12.59 -3.85
C ASP A 383 4.05 -14.02 -3.40
N PHE A 384 4.33 -14.21 -2.10
CA PHE A 384 4.70 -15.50 -1.51
C PHE A 384 3.45 -16.22 -0.94
N CYS A 385 3.50 -16.87 0.24
CA CYS A 385 2.33 -17.51 0.83
C CYS A 385 1.11 -16.57 0.94
N HIS A 386 0.00 -16.98 0.33
CA HIS A 386 -1.35 -16.47 0.60
C HIS A 386 -2.00 -17.39 1.63
N TRP A 387 -1.95 -17.02 2.91
CA TRP A 387 -2.40 -17.88 4.02
C TRP A 387 -3.80 -17.50 4.54
N GLY A 388 -4.57 -18.51 4.93
CA GLY A 388 -5.85 -18.37 5.62
C GLY A 388 -7.01 -19.01 4.86
N LEU A 389 -8.14 -19.20 5.55
CA LEU A 389 -9.32 -19.91 5.03
C LEU A 389 -9.83 -19.35 3.68
N ARG A 390 -9.73 -18.02 3.46
CA ARG A 390 -10.15 -17.37 2.20
C ARG A 390 -9.35 -17.80 0.96
N PHE A 391 -8.14 -18.33 1.15
CA PHE A 391 -7.28 -18.84 0.07
C PHE A 391 -7.29 -20.37 -0.01
N SER A 392 -8.12 -21.05 0.79
CA SER A 392 -8.13 -22.51 0.98
C SER A 392 -6.80 -23.13 1.42
N TYR A 393 -5.85 -22.32 1.91
CA TYR A 393 -4.52 -22.75 2.35
C TYR A 393 -4.32 -22.39 3.82
N THR A 394 -4.28 -23.41 4.69
CA THR A 394 -4.11 -23.28 6.15
C THR A 394 -3.08 -24.29 6.67
N GLU A 395 -2.10 -24.63 5.83
CA GLU A 395 -1.00 -25.51 6.21
C GLU A 395 -0.08 -24.79 7.20
N TYR A 396 0.41 -25.54 8.18
CA TYR A 396 1.09 -25.03 9.36
C TYR A 396 2.16 -26.03 9.84
N ARG A 397 3.23 -25.50 10.41
CA ARG A 397 4.33 -26.24 11.03
C ARG A 397 4.33 -25.98 12.54
N PRO A 398 4.30 -27.02 13.40
CA PRO A 398 4.40 -26.85 14.85
C PRO A 398 5.81 -26.43 15.31
N GLU A 399 6.84 -26.73 14.51
CA GLU A 399 8.24 -26.35 14.75
C GLU A 399 8.91 -26.05 13.39
N PRO A 400 10.00 -25.25 13.32
CA PRO A 400 10.70 -24.97 12.06
C PRO A 400 11.10 -26.26 11.32
N ARG A 401 10.80 -26.33 10.01
CA ARG A 401 10.98 -27.51 9.13
C ARG A 401 10.28 -28.80 9.57
N ALA A 402 9.33 -28.74 10.51
CA ALA A 402 8.45 -29.86 10.79
C ALA A 402 7.57 -30.23 9.57
N PRO A 403 7.05 -31.48 9.50
CA PRO A 403 6.01 -31.85 8.55
C PRO A 403 4.77 -30.95 8.69
N LEU A 404 4.10 -30.70 7.56
CA LEU A 404 2.92 -29.84 7.54
C LEU A 404 1.69 -30.54 8.13
N ILE A 405 0.90 -29.77 8.88
CA ILE A 405 -0.44 -30.12 9.32
C ILE A 405 -1.42 -29.02 8.90
N SER A 406 -2.63 -29.40 8.53
CA SER A 406 -3.63 -28.47 8.00
C SER A 406 -4.61 -28.04 9.08
N LEU A 407 -4.67 -26.73 9.38
CA LEU A 407 -5.50 -26.17 10.46
C LEU A 407 -6.99 -26.02 10.08
N ARG A 408 -7.53 -26.85 9.18
CA ARG A 408 -8.86 -26.70 8.53
C ARG A 408 -10.08 -26.61 9.48
N SER A 409 -9.91 -26.75 10.79
CA SER A 409 -10.95 -26.43 11.78
C SER A 409 -10.36 -25.88 13.07
N LEU A 410 -11.15 -25.07 13.79
CA LEU A 410 -10.80 -24.53 15.11
C LEU A 410 -10.38 -25.60 16.15
N ARG A 411 -10.84 -26.86 15.99
CA ARG A 411 -10.43 -27.96 16.87
C ARG A 411 -8.96 -28.35 16.73
N ASN A 412 -8.37 -28.14 15.56
CA ASN A 412 -6.96 -28.43 15.29
C ASN A 412 -6.05 -27.33 15.86
N ALA A 413 -6.53 -26.07 15.83
CA ALA A 413 -5.79 -24.91 16.32
C ALA A 413 -5.58 -24.96 17.85
N SER A 414 -6.57 -25.44 18.62
CA SER A 414 -6.44 -25.65 20.08
C SER A 414 -5.47 -26.78 20.48
N THR A 415 -4.90 -27.50 19.52
CA THR A 415 -3.87 -28.54 19.70
C THR A 415 -2.59 -28.23 18.92
N ALA A 416 -2.46 -27.02 18.38
CA ALA A 416 -1.24 -26.56 17.73
C ALA A 416 -0.14 -26.27 18.76
N SER A 417 1.09 -26.15 18.28
CA SER A 417 2.27 -25.83 19.08
C SER A 417 2.27 -24.37 19.53
N ASP A 418 3.12 -24.02 20.51
CA ASP A 418 3.42 -22.64 20.90
C ASP A 418 4.00 -21.78 19.75
N MET A 419 4.37 -22.39 18.62
CA MET A 419 4.80 -21.68 17.41
C MET A 419 3.63 -20.90 16.77
N PRO A 420 3.66 -19.55 16.74
CA PRO A 420 2.58 -18.77 16.15
C PRO A 420 2.47 -18.97 14.64
N ILE A 421 1.25 -18.86 14.11
CA ILE A 421 0.94 -19.11 12.69
C ILE A 421 1.82 -18.26 11.76
N TYR A 422 1.99 -16.97 12.04
CA TYR A 422 2.84 -16.08 11.24
C TYR A 422 4.32 -16.53 11.16
N LYS A 423 4.84 -17.20 12.21
CA LYS A 423 6.19 -17.78 12.18
C LYS A 423 6.24 -19.07 11.36
N SER A 424 5.18 -19.88 11.36
CA SER A 424 5.05 -21.03 10.47
C SER A 424 4.98 -20.61 9.00
N ILE A 425 4.26 -19.53 8.68
CA ILE A 425 4.24 -18.95 7.33
C ILE A 425 5.66 -18.49 6.95
N SER A 426 6.35 -17.82 7.89
CA SER A 426 7.74 -17.37 7.69
C SER A 426 8.70 -18.54 7.41
N ASP A 427 8.67 -19.63 8.17
CA ASP A 427 9.54 -20.80 7.92
C ASP A 427 9.23 -21.48 6.57
N LEU A 428 7.95 -21.57 6.19
CA LEU A 428 7.52 -22.05 4.88
C LEU A 428 8.07 -21.19 3.74
N ASP A 429 7.91 -19.87 3.83
CA ASP A 429 8.37 -18.96 2.78
C ASP A 429 9.89 -18.89 2.70
N HIS A 430 10.60 -18.88 3.84
CA HIS A 430 12.07 -18.87 3.85
C HIS A 430 12.67 -20.16 3.30
N GLU A 431 12.01 -21.31 3.48
CA GLU A 431 12.41 -22.53 2.77
C GLU A 431 12.26 -22.40 1.25
N GLY A 432 11.17 -21.77 0.77
CA GLY A 432 10.99 -21.47 -0.65
C GLY A 432 12.06 -20.53 -1.19
N MET A 433 12.38 -19.47 -0.44
CA MET A 433 13.47 -18.54 -0.74
C MET A 433 14.83 -19.26 -0.82
N GLU A 434 15.13 -20.15 0.12
CA GLU A 434 16.35 -20.97 0.10
C GLU A 434 16.46 -21.83 -1.17
N LYS A 435 15.38 -22.51 -1.60
CA LYS A 435 15.43 -23.29 -2.85
C LYS A 435 15.67 -22.38 -4.08
N ILE A 436 15.13 -21.17 -4.08
CA ILE A 436 15.38 -20.18 -5.13
C ILE A 436 16.84 -19.70 -5.08
N GLU A 437 17.43 -19.48 -3.90
CA GLU A 437 18.85 -19.12 -3.76
C GLU A 437 19.82 -20.24 -4.19
N THR A 438 19.43 -21.52 -4.11
CA THR A 438 20.26 -22.62 -4.61
C THR A 438 20.38 -22.67 -6.14
N LEU A 439 19.59 -21.89 -6.89
CA LEU A 439 19.54 -21.87 -8.35
C LEU A 439 19.15 -23.22 -8.99
N ASP A 440 18.59 -24.14 -8.20
CA ASP A 440 18.13 -25.47 -8.63
C ASP A 440 16.60 -25.43 -8.83
N HIS A 441 16.19 -25.44 -10.09
CA HIS A 441 14.78 -25.44 -10.49
C HIS A 441 14.05 -26.66 -9.95
N ALA A 442 14.68 -27.84 -9.99
CA ALA A 442 14.06 -29.08 -9.53
C ALA A 442 13.84 -29.07 -8.01
N ALA A 443 14.75 -28.47 -7.23
CA ALA A 443 14.59 -28.27 -5.79
C ALA A 443 13.43 -27.31 -5.44
N PHE A 444 13.25 -26.22 -6.19
CA PHE A 444 12.11 -25.32 -6.00
C PHE A 444 10.78 -25.98 -6.40
N CYS A 445 10.72 -26.67 -7.55
CA CYS A 445 9.55 -27.44 -7.95
C CYS A 445 9.22 -28.57 -6.96
N GLN A 446 10.23 -29.20 -6.35
CA GLN A 446 10.01 -30.20 -5.31
C GLN A 446 9.41 -29.60 -4.05
N TYR A 447 9.95 -28.46 -3.57
CA TYR A 447 9.35 -27.71 -2.47
C TYR A 447 7.88 -27.32 -2.74
N LEU A 448 7.55 -26.89 -3.96
CA LEU A 448 6.17 -26.58 -4.34
C LEU A 448 5.25 -27.82 -4.29
N ARG A 449 5.73 -28.99 -4.72
CA ARG A 449 4.99 -30.26 -4.61
C ARG A 449 4.77 -30.69 -3.16
N ASP A 450 5.80 -30.57 -2.33
CA ASP A 450 5.78 -31.02 -0.93
C ASP A 450 4.98 -30.09 0.00
N THR A 451 4.98 -28.78 -0.27
CA THR A 451 4.32 -27.77 0.59
C THR A 451 2.98 -27.26 0.05
N ASN A 452 2.77 -27.31 -1.27
CA ASN A 452 1.68 -26.64 -1.98
C ASN A 452 1.57 -25.14 -1.65
N ASN A 453 2.69 -24.48 -1.28
CA ASN A 453 2.70 -23.07 -0.89
C ASN A 453 2.16 -22.18 -2.03
N THR A 454 1.26 -21.26 -1.68
CA THR A 454 0.39 -20.52 -2.60
C THR A 454 1.07 -19.36 -3.35
N ILE A 455 2.39 -19.46 -3.56
CA ILE A 455 3.22 -18.50 -4.30
C ILE A 455 2.61 -18.28 -5.71
N CYS A 456 2.10 -17.07 -5.97
CA CYS A 456 1.33 -16.80 -7.18
C CYS A 456 2.22 -16.77 -8.43
N GLY A 457 3.40 -16.14 -8.33
CA GLY A 457 4.42 -16.04 -9.37
C GLY A 457 5.38 -17.23 -9.45
N ARG A 458 5.02 -18.40 -8.89
CA ARG A 458 5.84 -19.63 -8.96
C ARG A 458 6.30 -19.98 -10.37
N HIS A 459 5.46 -19.73 -11.38
CA HIS A 459 5.76 -20.02 -12.79
C HIS A 459 6.73 -18.99 -13.41
N PRO A 460 6.52 -17.66 -13.26
CA PRO A 460 7.56 -16.66 -13.51
C PRO A 460 8.92 -16.96 -12.84
N ILE A 461 8.91 -17.43 -11.58
CA ILE A 461 10.11 -17.85 -10.86
C ILE A 461 10.75 -19.09 -11.51
N GLY A 462 9.97 -20.11 -11.85
CA GLY A 462 10.45 -21.30 -12.56
C GLY A 462 11.08 -20.99 -13.92
N VAL A 463 10.48 -20.06 -14.68
CA VAL A 463 11.05 -19.57 -15.95
C VAL A 463 12.41 -18.88 -15.72
N LEU A 464 12.52 -18.01 -14.71
CA LEU A 464 13.80 -17.35 -14.39
C LEU A 464 14.86 -18.35 -13.89
N MET A 465 14.49 -19.28 -13.00
CA MET A 465 15.41 -20.32 -12.51
C MET A 465 15.88 -21.22 -13.64
N SER A 466 14.98 -21.62 -14.55
CA SER A 466 15.33 -22.36 -15.77
C SER A 466 16.28 -21.57 -16.67
N ALA A 467 16.02 -20.29 -16.92
CA ALA A 467 16.93 -19.43 -17.68
C ALA A 467 18.31 -19.36 -17.01
N LEU A 468 18.35 -19.20 -15.68
CA LEU A 468 19.59 -19.19 -14.90
C LEU A 468 20.32 -20.54 -14.93
N GLU A 469 19.64 -21.69 -14.97
CA GLU A 469 20.31 -22.98 -15.14
C GLU A 469 21.09 -23.07 -16.47
N THR A 470 20.56 -22.48 -17.54
CA THR A 470 21.15 -22.59 -18.90
C THR A 470 22.38 -21.70 -19.16
N ILE A 471 22.66 -20.69 -18.34
CA ILE A 471 23.73 -19.72 -18.62
C ILE A 471 25.09 -20.17 -18.05
N ASP A 472 26.14 -20.14 -18.88
CA ASP A 472 27.52 -20.37 -18.45
C ASP A 472 28.17 -19.07 -17.93
N LYS A 473 27.58 -18.51 -16.87
CA LYS A 473 28.07 -17.32 -16.16
C LYS A 473 27.93 -17.51 -14.64
N GLU A 474 28.86 -16.95 -13.87
CA GLU A 474 28.72 -16.87 -12.41
C GLU A 474 27.45 -16.07 -12.10
N ARG A 475 26.62 -16.60 -11.20
CA ARG A 475 25.32 -16.02 -10.86
C ARG A 475 24.94 -16.37 -9.43
N ARG A 476 24.09 -15.54 -8.83
CA ARG A 476 23.49 -15.79 -7.51
C ARG A 476 22.16 -15.03 -7.38
N ILE A 477 21.18 -15.67 -6.77
CA ILE A 477 20.02 -14.98 -6.20
C ILE A 477 20.32 -14.71 -4.71
N ARG A 478 19.91 -13.55 -4.20
CA ARG A 478 19.94 -13.25 -2.75
C ARG A 478 18.70 -12.51 -2.28
N PHE A 479 17.97 -13.09 -1.33
CA PHE A 479 16.89 -12.43 -0.62
C PHE A 479 17.45 -11.36 0.34
N ILE A 480 16.83 -10.17 0.31
CA ILE A 480 17.28 -8.99 1.07
C ILE A 480 16.22 -8.45 2.03
N LYS A 481 14.97 -8.94 1.93
CA LYS A 481 13.87 -8.58 2.84
C LYS A 481 12.73 -9.59 2.72
N TYR A 482 12.00 -9.76 3.82
CA TYR A 482 10.70 -10.41 3.92
C TYR A 482 9.75 -9.53 4.73
N ALA A 483 8.45 -9.63 4.44
CA ALA A 483 7.35 -9.03 5.19
C ALA A 483 6.07 -9.88 5.02
N GLN A 484 5.08 -9.61 5.86
CA GLN A 484 3.73 -10.16 5.76
C GLN A 484 2.74 -9.00 5.87
N SER A 485 1.57 -9.09 5.23
CA SER A 485 0.51 -8.06 5.35
C SER A 485 0.05 -7.83 6.79
N ASN A 486 0.17 -8.86 7.64
CA ASN A 486 -0.14 -8.89 9.06
C ASN A 486 0.40 -10.20 9.68
N GLU A 487 0.67 -10.20 10.97
CA GLU A 487 1.02 -11.41 11.72
C GLU A 487 -0.25 -12.19 12.08
N CYS A 488 -0.55 -13.29 11.36
CA CYS A 488 -1.62 -14.23 11.73
C CYS A 488 -1.34 -14.90 13.09
N GLN A 489 -2.34 -14.90 13.96
CA GLN A 489 -2.33 -15.56 15.27
C GLN A 489 -3.44 -16.62 15.38
N ASP A 490 -4.58 -16.41 14.72
CA ASP A 490 -5.75 -17.30 14.70
C ASP A 490 -6.00 -17.88 13.29
N VAL A 491 -6.63 -19.04 13.19
CA VAL A 491 -7.01 -19.66 11.90
C VAL A 491 -8.02 -18.86 11.09
N ARG A 492 -8.77 -17.97 11.75
CA ARG A 492 -9.70 -17.01 11.12
C ARG A 492 -8.97 -15.81 10.49
N ASP A 493 -7.71 -15.59 10.84
CA ASP A 493 -6.88 -14.59 10.17
C ASP A 493 -6.55 -15.01 8.73
N SER A 494 -6.06 -14.05 7.96
CA SER A 494 -5.41 -14.34 6.68
C SER A 494 -4.32 -13.31 6.44
N SER A 495 -3.28 -13.68 5.69
CA SER A 495 -2.19 -12.79 5.32
C SER A 495 -1.70 -13.10 3.91
N VAL A 496 -0.93 -12.19 3.35
CA VAL A 496 -0.11 -12.42 2.16
C VAL A 496 1.32 -12.06 2.49
N SER A 497 2.26 -12.92 2.12
CA SER A 497 3.69 -12.73 2.31
C SER A 497 4.33 -12.02 1.13
N TYR A 498 5.31 -11.17 1.42
CA TYR A 498 6.10 -10.43 0.44
C TYR A 498 7.59 -10.69 0.68
N ALA A 499 8.34 -10.91 -0.39
CA ALA A 499 9.78 -11.11 -0.31
C ALA A 499 10.51 -10.26 -1.35
N SER A 500 11.78 -9.96 -1.08
CA SER A 500 12.67 -9.27 -1.99
C SER A 500 13.88 -10.12 -2.21
N ALA A 501 14.36 -10.21 -3.44
CA ALA A 501 15.68 -10.71 -3.73
C ALA A 501 16.45 -9.79 -4.67
N TYR A 502 17.59 -10.25 -5.19
CA TYR A 502 18.26 -9.65 -6.33
C TYR A 502 19.11 -10.73 -7.01
N THR A 503 19.19 -10.71 -8.35
CA THR A 503 19.94 -11.68 -9.17
C THR A 503 21.20 -11.04 -9.73
N TYR A 504 22.36 -11.31 -9.13
CA TYR A 504 23.63 -10.94 -9.73
C TYR A 504 24.04 -11.98 -10.77
N ILE A 505 24.55 -11.51 -11.91
CA ILE A 505 25.23 -12.30 -12.96
C ILE A 505 26.54 -11.58 -13.29
N ALA A 506 27.64 -12.30 -13.38
CA ALA A 506 28.92 -11.77 -13.87
C ALA A 506 28.88 -11.70 -15.41
N LEU A 507 28.63 -10.50 -15.95
CA LEU A 507 28.36 -10.29 -17.37
C LEU A 507 29.62 -10.06 -18.22
#